data_AF-A0A9E4R5Z5-F1
#
_entry.id   AF-A0A9E4R5Z5-F1
#
_cell.length_a   1.000
_cell.length_b   1.000
_cell.length_c   1.000
_cell.angle_alpha   90.00
_cell.angle_beta   90.00
_cell.angle_gamma   90.00
#
_symmetry.space_group_name_H-M   'P 1'
#
loop_
_entity.id
_entity.type
_entity.pdbx_description
1 polymer ?
#
loop_
_entity_poly.entity_id
_entity_poly.type
_entity_poly.pdbx_seq_one_letter_code
_entity_poly.pdbx_strand_id
1 'polypeptide(L)'
;LVNDWVSSPDHFWTPYPLPSVPASDPKFMPGNPRGFIWRGPSWINTNWFLSHALRGHGYPELADTIVAKSHECIEKSGFREYYHPFTAEGLGARDFGWSTLILDM
;
A
#
# COMPACT_ATOMS: atom_id res chain seq x y z
N LEU A 1 -0.48 11.22 15.44
CA LEU A 1 -0.94 11.02 14.04
C LEU A 1 -0.34 9.78 13.39
N VAL A 2 0.99 9.68 13.24
CA VAL A 2 1.62 8.50 12.62
C VAL A 2 1.30 7.22 13.40
N ASN A 3 1.54 7.21 14.72
CA ASN A 3 1.25 6.03 15.54
C ASN A 3 -0.25 5.69 15.61
N ASP A 4 -1.10 6.72 15.64
CA ASP A 4 -2.55 6.56 15.79
C ASP A 4 -3.20 6.05 14.51
N TRP A 5 -2.61 6.30 13.33
CA TRP A 5 -3.23 5.99 12.04
C TRP A 5 -2.37 5.12 11.13
N VAL A 6 -1.14 5.53 10.86
CA VAL A 6 -0.25 4.89 9.87
C VAL A 6 0.19 3.51 10.39
N SER A 7 0.75 3.45 11.59
CA SER A 7 1.24 2.21 12.20
C SER A 7 0.23 1.54 13.14
N SER A 8 -1.03 1.98 13.11
CA SER A 8 -2.11 1.38 13.89
C SER A 8 -2.73 0.18 13.15
N PRO A 9 -2.73 -1.04 13.74
CA PRO A 9 -3.35 -2.23 13.16
C PRO A 9 -4.86 -2.08 12.91
N ASP A 10 -5.51 -1.19 13.65
CA ASP A 10 -6.95 -0.92 13.52
C ASP A 10 -7.26 -0.07 12.29
N HIS A 11 -6.26 0.63 11.72
CA HIS A 11 -6.45 1.58 10.63
C HIS A 11 -5.67 1.17 9.37
N PHE A 12 -4.51 1.78 9.12
CA PHE A 12 -3.79 1.55 7.86
C PHE A 12 -2.77 0.41 7.94
N TRP A 13 -2.41 -0.08 9.13
CA TRP A 13 -1.30 -1.00 9.31
C TRP A 13 -1.64 -2.46 8.97
N THR A 14 -1.94 -2.71 7.69
CA THR A 14 -2.21 -4.04 7.13
C THR A 14 -0.92 -4.85 6.89
N PRO A 15 -0.97 -6.17 6.66
CA PRO A 15 0.21 -7.00 6.39
C PRO A 15 1.06 -6.53 5.21
N TYR A 16 0.42 -6.10 4.13
CA TYR A 16 1.05 -5.51 2.94
C TYR A 16 0.90 -3.97 2.96
N PRO A 17 1.41 -3.22 1.97
CA PRO A 17 1.49 -1.76 2.03
C PRO A 17 0.16 -1.10 2.31
N LEU A 18 0.20 0.17 2.73
CA LEU A 18 -0.97 0.83 3.26
C LEU A 18 -2.08 0.93 2.20
N PRO A 19 -3.33 0.62 2.59
CA PRO A 19 -4.48 0.71 1.71
C PRO A 19 -4.83 2.17 1.40
N SER A 20 -5.60 2.41 0.33
CA SER A 20 -6.03 3.75 -0.06
C SER A 20 -6.98 4.43 0.94
N VAL A 21 -7.64 3.67 1.81
CA VAL A 21 -8.49 4.10 2.93
C VAL A 21 -8.23 3.15 4.12
N PRO A 22 -8.42 3.56 5.38
CA PRO A 22 -8.09 2.70 6.51
C PRO A 22 -9.00 1.47 6.54
N ALA A 23 -8.49 0.35 7.06
CA ALA A 23 -9.26 -0.90 7.20
C ALA A 23 -10.48 -0.75 8.12
N SER A 24 -10.46 0.24 9.03
CA SER A 24 -11.62 0.63 9.85
C SER A 24 -12.72 1.37 9.11
N ASP A 25 -12.50 1.83 7.87
CA ASP A 25 -13.52 2.57 7.12
C ASP A 25 -14.72 1.66 6.79
N PRO A 26 -15.97 2.06 7.05
CA PRO A 26 -17.15 1.24 6.76
C PRO A 26 -17.33 0.92 5.27
N LYS A 27 -16.63 1.63 4.38
CA LYS A 27 -16.62 1.42 2.93
C LYS A 27 -15.34 0.75 2.44
N PHE A 28 -14.50 0.22 3.35
CA PHE A 28 -13.29 -0.49 3.01
C PHE A 28 -13.57 -1.79 2.23
N MET A 29 -12.82 -2.02 1.15
CA MET A 29 -13.06 -3.05 0.13
C MET A 29 -11.74 -3.63 -0.43
N PRO A 30 -11.24 -4.73 0.17
CA PRO A 30 -10.06 -5.53 -0.19
C PRO A 30 -9.46 -5.51 -1.58
N GLY A 31 -10.30 -6.09 -2.45
CA GLY A 31 -9.90 -6.72 -3.70
C GLY A 31 -10.85 -6.37 -4.83
N ASN A 32 -11.34 -5.13 -4.82
CA ASN A 32 -12.18 -4.59 -5.88
C ASN A 32 -13.54 -5.29 -6.12
N PRO A 33 -14.28 -5.80 -5.11
CA PRO A 33 -15.63 -6.27 -5.38
C PRO A 33 -16.43 -5.06 -5.88
N ARG A 34 -16.98 -5.11 -7.10
CA ARG A 34 -17.78 -4.03 -7.73
C ARG A 34 -17.00 -2.86 -8.37
N GLY A 35 -15.70 -2.98 -8.63
CA GLY A 35 -14.97 -1.96 -9.42
C GLY A 35 -14.45 -0.74 -8.63
N PHE A 36 -14.56 -0.75 -7.29
CA PHE A 36 -14.01 0.30 -6.44
C PHE A 36 -12.53 0.06 -6.11
N ILE A 37 -11.66 0.62 -6.95
CA ILE A 37 -10.20 0.43 -6.87
C ILE A 37 -9.50 1.33 -5.84
N TRP A 38 -10.18 2.37 -5.33
CA TRP A 38 -9.65 3.34 -4.36
C TRP A 38 -10.29 3.25 -2.98
N ARG A 39 -10.94 2.13 -2.65
CA ARG A 39 -11.61 1.93 -1.36
C ARG A 39 -10.94 0.85 -0.51
N GLY A 40 -9.65 0.60 -0.65
CA GLY A 40 -8.99 -0.41 0.16
C GLY A 40 -7.79 -1.08 -0.49
N PRO A 41 -7.73 -1.27 -1.82
CA PRO A 41 -6.52 -1.78 -2.43
C PRO A 41 -5.32 -0.87 -2.16
N SER A 42 -4.15 -1.47 -2.06
CA SER A 42 -2.88 -0.80 -1.84
C SER A 42 -2.22 -0.49 -3.18
N TRP A 43 -1.72 0.73 -3.30
CA TRP A 43 -1.10 1.23 -4.53
C TRP A 43 0.35 1.60 -4.28
N ILE A 44 1.25 1.23 -5.19
CA ILE A 44 2.68 1.52 -5.05
C ILE A 44 2.93 3.02 -5.05
N ASN A 45 2.27 3.78 -5.93
CA ASN A 45 2.45 5.23 -6.00
C ASN A 45 2.01 5.98 -4.73
N THR A 46 0.93 5.55 -4.06
CA THR A 46 0.51 6.20 -2.80
C THR A 46 1.48 5.88 -1.68
N ASN A 47 1.99 4.64 -1.64
CA ASN A 47 3.02 4.24 -0.69
C ASN A 47 4.38 4.88 -1.01
N TRP A 48 4.68 5.19 -2.28
CA TRP A 48 5.84 5.98 -2.70
C TRP A 48 5.78 7.39 -2.10
N PHE A 49 4.67 8.12 -2.28
CA PHE A 49 4.49 9.44 -1.65
C PHE A 49 4.62 9.37 -0.12
N LEU A 50 4.01 8.35 0.49
CA LEU A 50 4.06 8.19 1.95
C LEU A 50 5.47 7.88 2.45
N SER A 51 6.21 6.99 1.79
CA SER A 51 7.59 6.65 2.18
C SER A 51 8.48 7.90 2.18
N HIS A 52 8.41 8.72 1.13
CA HIS A 52 9.13 9.99 1.03
C HIS A 52 8.72 10.96 2.14
N ALA A 53 7.42 11.10 2.39
CA ALA A 53 6.92 11.94 3.46
C ALA A 53 7.43 11.48 4.84
N LEU A 54 7.37 10.18 5.13
CA LEU A 54 7.85 9.61 6.39
C LEU A 54 9.36 9.83 6.57
N ARG A 55 10.17 9.60 5.54
CA ARG A 55 11.61 9.91 5.57
C ARG A 55 11.85 11.40 5.87
N GLY A 56 11.15 12.29 5.17
CA GLY A 56 11.27 13.74 5.37
C GLY A 56 10.79 14.26 6.73
N HIS A 57 9.98 13.48 7.46
CA HIS A 57 9.41 13.86 8.75
C HIS A 57 9.97 13.05 9.93
N GLY A 58 11.11 12.36 9.75
CA GLY A 58 11.83 11.70 10.85
C GLY A 58 11.32 10.30 11.20
N TYR A 59 10.71 9.59 10.25
CA TYR A 59 10.26 8.20 10.39
C TYR A 59 10.90 7.25 9.35
N PRO A 60 12.24 7.20 9.22
CA PRO A 60 12.89 6.41 8.17
C PRO A 60 12.66 4.90 8.32
N GLU A 61 12.64 4.36 9.53
CA GLU A 61 12.44 2.91 9.76
C GLU A 61 11.01 2.47 9.40
N LEU A 62 10.04 3.34 9.65
CA LEU A 62 8.65 3.10 9.25
C LEU A 62 8.51 3.15 7.73
N ALA A 63 9.20 4.09 7.08
CA ALA A 63 9.26 4.15 5.63
C ALA A 63 9.87 2.85 5.06
N ASP A 64 11.02 2.40 5.57
CA ASP A 64 11.68 1.16 5.14
C ASP A 64 10.78 -0.07 5.29
N THR A 65 10.00 -0.12 6.37
CA THR A 65 9.00 -1.19 6.56
C THR A 65 7.93 -1.17 5.48
N ILE A 66 7.44 0.02 5.08
CA ILE A 66 6.46 0.17 4.00
C ILE A 66 7.06 -0.17 2.63
N VAL A 67 8.31 0.20 2.38
CA VAL A 67 9.06 -0.20 1.18
C VAL A 67 9.17 -1.72 1.10
N ALA A 68 9.57 -2.38 2.19
CA ALA A 68 9.71 -3.83 2.25
C ALA A 68 8.37 -4.55 1.97
N LYS A 69 7.28 -4.09 2.58
CA LYS A 69 5.92 -4.60 2.26
C LYS A 69 5.57 -4.41 0.79
N SER A 70 5.99 -3.30 0.17
CA SER A 70 5.68 -2.97 -1.24
C SER A 70 6.45 -3.85 -2.19
N HIS A 71 7.72 -4.11 -1.86
CA HIS A 71 8.56 -5.05 -2.58
C HIS A 71 7.97 -6.47 -2.55
N GLU A 72 7.52 -6.94 -1.38
CA GLU A 72 6.94 -8.27 -1.21
C GLU A 72 5.69 -8.48 -2.09
N CYS A 73 4.86 -7.44 -2.26
CA CYS A 73 3.74 -7.47 -3.20
C CYS A 73 4.17 -7.71 -4.65
N ILE A 74 5.24 -7.03 -5.08
CA ILE A 74 5.78 -7.15 -6.43
C ILE A 74 6.45 -8.51 -6.63
N GLU A 75 7.18 -9.02 -5.63
CA GLU A 75 7.78 -10.36 -5.69
C GLU A 75 6.72 -11.46 -5.82
N LYS A 76 5.60 -11.33 -5.11
CA LYS A 76 4.52 -12.32 -5.12
C LYS A 76 3.64 -12.27 -6.37
N SER A 77 3.33 -11.07 -6.85
CA SER A 77 2.26 -10.86 -7.83
C SER A 77 2.70 -10.14 -9.11
N GLY A 78 3.97 -9.78 -9.22
CA GLY A 78 4.53 -8.99 -10.32
C GLY A 78 4.12 -7.51 -10.26
N PHE A 79 4.44 -6.76 -11.32
CA PHE A 79 4.03 -5.37 -11.48
C PHE A 79 2.55 -5.25 -11.84
N ARG A 80 1.73 -4.86 -10.86
CA ARG A 80 0.26 -4.80 -10.95
C ARG A 80 -0.22 -3.42 -10.60
N GLU A 81 -1.43 -3.08 -11.04
CA GLU A 81 -1.98 -1.74 -10.82
C GLU A 81 -2.19 -1.43 -9.33
N TYR A 82 -2.72 -2.40 -8.59
CA TYR A 82 -2.91 -2.34 -7.15
C TYR A 82 -2.95 -3.75 -6.55
N TYR A 83 -2.83 -3.82 -5.23
CA TYR A 83 -2.66 -5.07 -4.49
C TYR A 83 -3.67 -5.19 -3.37
N HIS A 84 -4.09 -6.41 -3.05
CA HIS A 84 -4.93 -6.67 -1.88
C HIS A 84 -4.11 -6.55 -0.58
N PRO A 85 -4.46 -5.65 0.36
CA PRO A 85 -3.64 -5.30 1.52
C PRO A 85 -3.39 -6.43 2.53
N PHE A 86 -4.14 -7.54 2.46
CA PHE A 86 -3.98 -8.70 3.34
C PHE A 86 -3.41 -9.94 2.68
N THR A 87 -3.39 -10.01 1.35
CA THR A 87 -3.00 -11.24 0.62
C THR A 87 -1.89 -11.00 -0.40
N ALA A 88 -1.54 -9.74 -0.69
CA ALA A 88 -0.67 -9.33 -1.79
C ALA A 88 -1.17 -9.73 -3.19
N GLU A 89 -2.41 -10.20 -3.32
CA GLU A 89 -2.98 -10.51 -4.63
C GLU A 89 -2.92 -9.27 -5.53
N GLY A 90 -2.30 -9.43 -6.69
CA GLY A 90 -2.16 -8.38 -7.67
C GLY A 90 -3.37 -8.26 -8.59
N LEU A 91 -3.95 -7.06 -8.63
CA LEU A 91 -5.22 -6.76 -9.29
C LEU A 91 -5.03 -5.67 -10.38
N GLY A 92 -6.08 -5.41 -11.16
CA GLY A 92 -6.06 -4.39 -12.23
C GLY A 92 -5.13 -4.74 -13.39
N ALA A 93 -4.51 -3.75 -14.01
CA ALA A 93 -3.53 -3.95 -15.08
C ALA A 93 -2.30 -4.80 -14.66
N ARG A 94 -1.68 -5.44 -15.65
CA ARG A 94 -0.35 -6.07 -15.56
C ARG A 94 0.69 -5.16 -16.20
N ASP A 95 1.96 -5.35 -15.84
CA ASP A 95 3.09 -4.56 -16.33
C ASP A 95 2.85 -3.06 -16.16
N PHE A 96 2.22 -2.70 -15.04
CA PHE A 96 1.75 -1.35 -14.79
C PHE A 96 2.91 -0.43 -14.37
N GLY A 97 3.16 0.61 -15.16
CA GLY A 97 4.33 1.46 -15.02
C GLY A 97 4.46 2.16 -13.66
N TRP A 98 3.37 2.56 -13.01
CA TRP A 98 3.49 3.21 -11.70
C TRP A 98 4.00 2.29 -10.60
N SER A 99 3.88 0.97 -10.77
CA SER A 99 4.44 0.01 -9.82
C SER A 99 5.96 -0.13 -9.95
N THR A 100 6.57 0.41 -11.01
CA THR A 100 8.04 0.50 -11.12
C THR A 100 8.63 1.60 -10.24
N LEU A 101 7.80 2.46 -9.63
CA LEU A 101 8.27 3.44 -8.63
C LEU A 101 8.93 2.78 -7.42
N ILE A 102 8.76 1.47 -7.22
CA ILE A 102 9.51 0.71 -6.20
C ILE A 102 11.03 0.87 -6.33
N LEU A 103 11.54 1.14 -7.54
CA LEU A 103 12.98 1.35 -7.78
C LEU A 103 13.51 2.67 -7.21
N ASP A 104 12.61 3.58 -6.83
CA ASP A 104 12.88 4.92 -6.32
C ASP A 104 12.45 5.07 -4.83
N MET A 105 12.02 3.99 -4.16
CA MET A 105 11.56 4.00 -2.76
C MET A 105 12.68 3.71 -1.73
#